data_AF-A0A812SPB5-F1
#
_entry.id   AF-A0A812SPB5-F1
#
_cell.length_a   1.000
_cell.length_b   1.000
_cell.length_c   1.000
_cell.angle_alpha   90.00
_cell.angle_beta   90.00
_cell.angle_gamma   90.00
#
_symmetry.space_group_name_H-M   'P 1'
#
loop_
_entity.id
_entity.type
_entity.pdbx_description
1 polymer ?
#
loop_
_entity_poly.entity_id
_entity_poly.type
_entity_poly.pdbx_seq_one_letter_code
_entity_poly.pdbx_strand_id
1 'polypeptide(L)'
;MTISVITKTPDPETYLSLRAAGGLSPYDLEAAGLGLKNSLHCVLLLDGETAVGMGRLVGDGGLFVQVTDIVVHPDYQGRGHGQQIMAALVKHIETELPPSIYVSLIADVPANRLYEKFGFRETAPSSLGMARRGRLIRDGTAREARFMSNIAQRSLEGVFLAVFGIASRIYTPLRSWIGAAVLCLFVLMTAAVVQVFPVSNWDMLAYTATAIEPETADAADLHAKTYALVKANVSEGEYVTLTEDRPYRIHQAKDADAFQTMLGFYRLKVLYVETARLLSGIAGTVEAFRLISLLSVFAVGGVLLAWLGRTGTLSYGPVAAAFLMLCSFGYAAQLVSPDLYATFFLLLSAFFFLEKWDVPATLALVCAFLVRPDHLAFVGVFFVFAAVYGPGRWAMSACFAACLGIYVWLTRGADHPGWWVHMWFTHIEYVPTLKDFDPPFSITAYVEMLVRSTVRAVMGFTWIAVLFGLVVFFAKCISADRLDLRSRVLLYAAFTSICAKYVVFPHYETRFHLPYLVIMGMILLVGWHRQQTAAQ
;
A
#
# COMPACT_ATOMS: atom_id res chain seq x y z
N MET A 1 34.36 46.48 -7.06
CA MET A 1 33.49 45.86 -8.08
C MET A 1 32.27 46.73 -8.21
N THR A 2 32.12 47.40 -9.33
CA THR A 2 30.94 48.24 -9.62
C THR A 2 30.19 47.54 -10.74
N ILE A 3 29.22 46.72 -10.34
CA ILE A 3 28.46 45.91 -11.27
C ILE A 3 27.35 46.74 -11.90
N SER A 4 27.27 46.74 -13.23
CA SER A 4 26.20 47.40 -13.99
C SER A 4 25.63 46.48 -15.06
N VAL A 5 24.35 46.64 -15.36
CA VAL A 5 23.66 45.92 -16.43
C VAL A 5 23.34 46.91 -17.54
N ILE A 6 23.79 46.63 -18.75
CA ILE A 6 23.57 47.50 -19.91
C ILE A 6 22.94 46.72 -21.06
N THR A 7 22.15 47.41 -21.88
CA THR A 7 21.67 46.89 -23.17
C THR A 7 22.74 47.18 -24.22
N LYS A 8 23.49 46.14 -24.61
CA LYS A 8 24.52 46.22 -25.65
C LYS A 8 24.80 44.83 -26.22
N THR A 9 24.89 44.74 -27.55
CA THR A 9 25.36 43.51 -28.20
C THR A 9 26.87 43.39 -28.00
N PRO A 10 27.39 42.28 -27.43
CA PRO A 10 28.84 42.07 -27.34
C PRO A 10 29.44 41.93 -28.73
N ASP A 11 30.71 42.31 -28.88
CA ASP A 11 31.49 41.90 -30.04
C ASP A 11 31.71 40.36 -30.02
N PRO A 12 32.01 39.74 -31.17
CA PRO A 12 32.13 38.28 -31.27
C PRO A 12 33.20 37.68 -30.34
N GLU A 13 34.28 38.41 -30.05
CA GLU A 13 35.38 37.92 -29.22
C GLU A 13 34.96 37.89 -27.75
N THR A 14 34.34 38.97 -27.26
CA THR A 14 33.74 39.04 -25.92
C THR A 14 32.66 37.97 -25.74
N TYR A 15 31.79 37.78 -26.73
CA TYR A 15 30.75 36.75 -26.70
C TYR A 15 31.34 35.34 -26.57
N LEU A 16 32.32 34.99 -27.40
CA LEU A 16 32.96 33.67 -27.36
C LEU A 16 33.74 33.45 -26.06
N SER A 17 34.42 34.48 -25.56
CA SER A 17 35.13 34.44 -24.28
C SER A 17 34.18 34.13 -23.12
N LEU A 18 33.05 34.84 -23.02
CA LEU A 18 32.04 34.61 -21.98
C LEU A 18 31.42 33.21 -22.06
N ARG A 19 31.15 32.71 -23.28
CA ARG A 19 30.65 31.33 -23.48
C ARG A 19 31.64 30.30 -22.96
N ALA A 20 32.90 30.44 -23.34
CA ALA A 20 33.96 29.52 -22.94
C ALA A 20 34.14 29.51 -21.42
N ALA A 21 34.17 30.70 -20.80
CA ALA A 21 34.27 30.84 -19.36
C ALA A 21 33.10 30.19 -18.60
N GLY A 22 31.88 30.26 -19.14
CA GLY A 22 30.69 29.64 -18.55
C GLY A 22 30.41 28.19 -18.95
N GLY A 23 31.30 27.54 -19.70
CA GLY A 23 31.13 26.15 -20.12
C GLY A 23 30.05 25.92 -21.20
N LEU A 24 29.64 26.97 -21.92
CA LEU A 24 28.69 26.84 -23.04
C LEU A 24 29.37 26.20 -24.27
N SER A 25 28.57 25.58 -25.13
CA SER A 25 29.08 24.92 -26.35
C SER A 25 29.81 25.92 -27.27
N PRO A 26 30.93 25.52 -27.91
CA PRO A 26 31.75 26.41 -28.73
C PRO A 26 31.08 26.74 -30.07
N TYR A 27 31.46 27.88 -30.64
CA TYR A 27 31.12 28.32 -32.00
C TYR A 27 32.32 29.01 -32.64
N ASP A 28 32.37 29.01 -33.98
CA ASP A 28 33.38 29.74 -34.73
C ASP A 28 33.13 31.26 -34.69
N LEU A 29 34.19 32.06 -34.82
CA LEU A 29 34.13 33.53 -34.78
C LEU A 29 33.19 34.10 -35.86
N GLU A 30 33.21 33.53 -37.07
CA GLU A 30 32.33 33.92 -38.18
C GLU A 30 30.86 33.65 -37.84
N ALA A 31 30.57 32.47 -37.28
CA ALA A 31 29.21 32.09 -36.87
C ALA A 31 28.70 32.98 -35.74
N ALA A 32 29.55 33.30 -34.76
CA ALA A 32 29.24 34.25 -33.70
C ALA A 32 28.92 35.65 -34.26
N GLY A 33 29.75 36.14 -35.19
CA GLY A 33 29.54 37.43 -35.86
C GLY A 33 28.22 37.49 -36.64
N LEU A 34 27.83 36.40 -37.31
CA LEU A 34 26.55 36.33 -37.99
C LEU A 34 25.37 36.27 -37.01
N GLY A 35 25.47 35.45 -35.96
CA GLY A 35 24.40 35.28 -34.96
C GLY A 35 24.12 36.55 -34.16
N LEU A 36 25.16 37.26 -33.73
CA LEU A 36 25.02 38.49 -32.94
C LEU A 36 24.32 39.62 -33.69
N LYS A 37 24.51 39.72 -35.01
CA LYS A 37 23.80 40.70 -35.86
C LYS A 37 22.29 40.49 -35.90
N ASN A 38 21.84 39.25 -35.70
CA ASN A 38 20.43 38.86 -35.78
C ASN A 38 19.78 38.71 -34.39
N SER A 39 20.40 39.26 -33.36
CA SER A 39 19.85 39.24 -32.01
C SER A 39 18.79 40.34 -31.86
N LEU A 40 17.64 40.00 -31.29
CA LEU A 40 16.58 40.97 -30.99
C LEU A 40 17.00 41.90 -29.85
N HIS A 41 17.62 41.33 -28.82
CA HIS A 41 18.08 42.08 -27.66
C HIS A 41 19.25 41.38 -26.98
N CYS A 42 20.22 42.16 -26.50
CA CYS A 42 21.37 41.67 -25.75
C CYS A 42 21.53 42.49 -24.47
N VAL A 43 21.85 41.79 -23.39
CA VAL A 43 22.19 42.38 -22.09
C VAL A 43 23.61 41.97 -21.74
N LEU A 44 24.42 42.94 -21.30
CA LEU A 44 25.76 42.70 -20.72
C LEU A 44 25.77 43.10 -19.25
N LEU A 45 26.46 42.29 -18.46
CA LEU A 45 26.82 42.58 -17.09
C LEU A 45 28.30 43.00 -17.08
N LEU A 46 28.58 44.21 -16.62
CA LEU A 46 29.93 44.77 -16.57
C LEU A 46 30.43 44.91 -15.14
N ASP A 47 31.70 44.60 -14.90
CA ASP A 47 32.48 45.13 -13.77
C ASP A 47 33.46 46.18 -14.31
N GLY A 48 33.14 47.46 -14.10
CA GLY A 48 33.82 48.55 -14.79
C GLY A 48 33.60 48.47 -16.30
N GLU A 49 34.67 48.31 -17.09
CA GLU A 49 34.61 48.16 -18.55
C GLU A 49 34.60 46.69 -19.00
N THR A 50 34.81 45.74 -18.09
CA THR A 50 34.94 44.32 -18.42
C THR A 50 33.58 43.63 -18.40
N ALA A 51 33.22 42.95 -19.49
CA ALA A 51 32.02 42.11 -19.52
C ALA A 51 32.24 40.81 -18.74
N VAL A 52 31.41 40.59 -17.73
CA VAL A 52 31.48 39.44 -16.79
C VAL A 52 30.21 38.58 -16.82
N GLY A 53 29.25 38.92 -17.68
CA GLY A 53 28.07 38.10 -17.94
C GLY A 53 27.26 38.65 -19.11
N MET A 54 26.40 37.82 -19.67
CA MET A 54 25.52 38.21 -20.77
C MET A 54 24.22 37.40 -20.79
N GLY A 55 23.25 37.90 -21.55
CA GLY A 55 22.02 37.20 -21.89
C GLY A 55 21.43 37.76 -23.18
N ARG A 56 20.69 36.93 -23.92
CA ARG A 56 20.29 37.27 -25.29
C ARG A 56 18.89 36.78 -25.66
N LEU A 57 18.19 37.57 -26.45
CA LEU A 57 16.93 37.21 -27.10
C LEU A 57 17.13 37.05 -28.60
N VAL A 58 16.60 35.97 -29.15
CA VAL A 58 16.53 35.69 -30.58
C VAL A 58 15.10 35.31 -30.95
N GLY A 59 14.67 35.53 -32.19
CA GLY A 59 13.31 35.21 -32.62
C GLY A 59 12.82 36.10 -33.75
N ASP A 60 11.52 36.11 -33.95
CA ASP A 60 10.85 36.93 -34.98
C ASP A 60 10.32 38.27 -34.46
N GLY A 61 10.43 38.53 -33.15
CA GLY A 61 9.98 39.77 -32.51
C GLY A 61 8.46 39.90 -32.38
N GLY A 62 7.68 38.84 -32.68
CA GLY A 62 6.22 38.90 -32.66
C GLY A 62 5.55 37.63 -32.13
N LEU A 63 5.85 36.47 -32.72
CA LEU A 63 5.19 35.19 -32.38
C LEU A 63 6.07 34.34 -31.48
N PHE A 64 7.36 34.18 -31.81
CA PHE A 64 8.26 33.25 -31.14
C PHE A 64 9.60 33.90 -30.80
N VAL A 65 9.92 33.92 -29.51
CA VAL A 65 11.20 34.40 -28.98
C VAL A 65 11.82 33.33 -28.10
N GLN A 66 13.14 33.25 -28.14
CA GLN A 66 13.92 32.34 -27.32
C GLN A 66 14.97 33.11 -26.52
N VAL A 67 14.99 32.86 -25.22
CA VAL A 67 16.07 33.30 -24.33
C VAL A 67 17.24 32.35 -24.53
N THR A 68 18.40 32.91 -24.86
CA THR A 68 19.63 32.18 -25.17
C THR A 68 20.80 32.79 -24.43
N ASP A 69 21.84 31.97 -24.22
CA ASP A 69 23.18 32.41 -23.82
C ASP A 69 23.24 33.22 -22.52
N ILE A 70 22.40 32.85 -21.56
CA ILE A 70 22.51 33.31 -20.18
C ILE A 70 23.78 32.72 -19.57
N VAL A 71 24.75 33.59 -19.30
CA VAL A 71 26.02 33.17 -18.70
C VAL A 71 26.56 34.27 -17.79
N VAL A 72 27.14 33.85 -16.67
CA VAL A 72 27.91 34.70 -15.77
C VAL A 72 29.26 34.04 -15.56
N HIS A 73 30.32 34.83 -15.66
CA HIS A 73 31.69 34.36 -15.44
C HIS A 73 31.79 33.65 -14.08
N PRO A 74 32.49 32.51 -13.95
CA PRO A 74 32.51 31.69 -12.73
C PRO A 74 32.79 32.48 -11.44
N ASP A 75 33.75 33.41 -11.47
CA ASP A 75 34.13 34.25 -10.32
C ASP A 75 33.00 35.19 -9.82
N TYR A 76 31.97 35.40 -10.64
CA TYR A 76 30.83 36.28 -10.38
C TYR A 76 29.54 35.46 -10.13
N GLN A 77 29.58 34.13 -10.18
CA GLN A 77 28.40 33.29 -9.91
C GLN A 77 28.00 33.30 -8.42
N GLY A 78 26.76 32.91 -8.12
CA GLY A 78 26.24 32.83 -6.75
C GLY A 78 25.88 34.18 -6.09
N ARG A 79 26.04 35.30 -6.81
CA ARG A 79 25.81 36.67 -6.28
C ARG A 79 24.56 37.37 -6.84
N GLY A 80 23.64 36.61 -7.44
CA GLY A 80 22.40 37.15 -8.02
C GLY A 80 22.53 37.78 -9.41
N HIS A 81 23.72 37.76 -10.01
CA HIS A 81 23.96 38.37 -11.33
C HIS A 81 23.17 37.74 -12.48
N GLY A 82 22.94 36.42 -12.47
CA GLY A 82 22.06 35.77 -13.45
C GLY A 82 20.60 36.27 -13.35
N GLN A 83 20.15 36.62 -12.14
CA GLN A 83 18.83 37.21 -11.92
C GLN A 83 18.76 38.64 -12.45
N GLN A 84 19.84 39.42 -12.33
CA GLN A 84 19.90 40.79 -12.88
C GLN A 84 19.82 40.78 -14.42
N ILE A 85 20.56 39.87 -15.06
CA ILE A 85 20.51 39.69 -16.53
C ILE A 85 19.10 39.28 -16.96
N MET A 86 18.52 38.26 -16.31
CA MET A 86 17.19 37.77 -16.65
C MET A 86 16.10 38.83 -16.42
N ALA A 87 16.18 39.62 -15.36
CA ALA A 87 15.26 40.71 -15.10
C ALA A 87 15.28 41.78 -16.19
N ALA A 88 16.47 42.12 -16.71
CA ALA A 88 16.60 43.06 -17.83
C ALA A 88 15.98 42.50 -19.13
N LEU A 89 16.18 41.21 -19.41
CA LEU A 89 15.57 40.56 -20.57
C LEU A 89 14.05 40.48 -20.48
N VAL A 90 13.51 40.10 -19.31
CA VAL A 90 12.06 40.04 -19.07
C VAL A 90 11.43 41.43 -19.17
N LYS A 91 12.09 42.45 -18.62
CA LYS A 91 11.63 43.84 -18.79
C LYS A 91 11.50 44.21 -20.26
N HIS A 92 12.48 43.86 -21.09
CA HIS A 92 12.39 44.12 -22.54
C HIS A 92 11.27 43.33 -23.21
N ILE A 93 11.06 42.07 -22.84
CA ILE A 93 9.94 41.24 -23.34
C ILE A 93 8.60 41.91 -23.00
N GLU A 94 8.43 42.37 -21.77
CA GLU A 94 7.17 42.94 -21.29
C GLU A 94 6.89 44.34 -21.85
N THR A 95 7.92 45.12 -22.19
CA THR A 95 7.74 46.50 -22.67
C THR A 95 7.75 46.63 -24.19
N GLU A 96 8.55 45.82 -24.89
CA GLU A 96 8.78 46.00 -26.33
C GLU A 96 8.13 44.93 -27.21
N LEU A 97 7.67 43.80 -26.66
CA LEU A 97 7.13 42.69 -27.45
C LEU A 97 5.61 42.54 -27.28
N PRO A 98 4.89 41.96 -28.27
CA PRO A 98 3.44 41.80 -28.19
C PRO A 98 2.99 40.92 -27.01
N PRO A 99 1.84 41.20 -26.36
CA PRO A 99 1.37 40.43 -25.20
C PRO A 99 1.11 38.94 -25.46
N SER A 100 0.87 38.55 -26.72
CA SER A 100 0.61 37.16 -27.13
C SER A 100 1.87 36.37 -27.49
N ILE A 101 3.06 36.94 -27.30
CA ILE A 101 4.32 36.32 -27.72
C ILE A 101 4.61 35.03 -26.95
N TYR A 102 5.10 34.01 -27.64
CA TYR A 102 5.57 32.78 -27.02
C TYR A 102 7.08 32.87 -26.74
N VAL A 103 7.46 32.86 -25.46
CA VAL A 103 8.87 32.92 -25.04
C VAL A 103 9.32 31.56 -24.50
N SER A 104 10.42 31.04 -25.03
CA SER A 104 10.99 29.75 -24.62
C SER A 104 12.47 29.81 -24.30
N LEU A 105 13.02 28.73 -23.72
CA LEU A 105 14.45 28.53 -23.51
C LEU A 105 14.75 27.03 -23.33
N ILE A 106 16.01 26.64 -23.48
CA ILE A 106 16.50 25.32 -23.09
C ILE A 106 17.36 25.51 -21.85
N ALA A 107 16.89 24.98 -20.71
CA ALA A 107 17.58 25.10 -19.44
C ALA A 107 18.40 23.84 -19.15
N ASP A 108 19.70 24.02 -18.89
CA ASP A 108 20.48 22.99 -18.21
C ASP A 108 20.00 22.85 -16.76
N VAL A 109 19.96 21.64 -16.22
CA VAL A 109 19.62 21.42 -14.81
C VAL A 109 20.90 21.58 -13.98
N PRO A 110 20.91 22.39 -12.89
CA PRO A 110 19.76 22.95 -12.17
C PRO A 110 19.43 24.44 -12.45
N ALA A 111 19.86 25.00 -13.59
CA ALA A 111 19.62 26.41 -13.92
C ALA A 111 18.13 26.74 -14.16
N ASN A 112 17.28 25.75 -14.43
CA ASN A 112 15.82 25.89 -14.55
C ASN A 112 15.19 26.67 -13.39
N ARG A 113 15.69 26.50 -12.16
CA ARG A 113 15.21 27.21 -10.95
C ARG A 113 15.34 28.73 -11.01
N LEU A 114 16.29 29.26 -11.80
CA LEU A 114 16.40 30.70 -12.01
C LEU A 114 15.21 31.22 -12.82
N TYR A 115 14.87 30.51 -13.89
CA TYR A 115 13.85 30.95 -14.85
C TYR A 115 12.43 30.84 -14.27
N GLU A 116 12.17 29.88 -13.38
CA GLU A 116 10.90 29.76 -12.66
C GLU A 116 10.53 31.03 -11.89
N LYS A 117 11.53 31.76 -11.36
CA LYS A 117 11.33 33.04 -10.65
C LYS A 117 10.79 34.15 -11.55
N PHE A 118 10.92 33.98 -12.87
CA PHE A 118 10.45 34.90 -13.90
C PHE A 118 9.21 34.37 -14.65
N GLY A 119 8.50 33.39 -14.06
CA GLY A 119 7.25 32.87 -14.62
C GLY A 119 7.39 31.80 -15.69
N PHE A 120 8.61 31.37 -16.03
CA PHE A 120 8.82 30.23 -16.91
C PHE A 120 8.35 28.93 -16.24
N ARG A 121 7.80 28.02 -17.03
CA ARG A 121 7.36 26.69 -16.59
C ARG A 121 7.92 25.62 -17.52
N GLU A 122 8.14 24.42 -16.98
CA GLU A 122 8.49 23.26 -17.80
C GLU A 122 7.34 22.94 -18.77
N THR A 123 7.68 22.67 -20.03
CA THR A 123 6.71 22.26 -21.04
C THR A 123 6.43 20.75 -21.01
N ALA A 124 7.27 19.98 -20.31
CA ALA A 124 7.09 18.55 -20.08
C ALA A 124 5.94 18.28 -19.08
N PRO A 125 5.24 17.14 -19.21
CA PRO A 125 5.41 16.09 -20.22
C PRO A 125 4.73 16.39 -21.56
N SER A 126 3.91 17.45 -21.64
CA SER A 126 3.10 17.74 -22.83
C SER A 126 3.92 18.09 -24.07
N SER A 127 5.12 18.66 -23.91
CA SER A 127 6.06 18.97 -24.99
C SER A 127 7.50 18.90 -24.49
N LEU A 128 8.43 18.51 -25.37
CA LEU A 128 9.85 18.32 -25.02
C LEU A 128 10.73 19.18 -25.93
N GLY A 129 11.76 19.80 -25.36
CA GLY A 129 12.82 20.45 -26.14
C GLY A 129 13.63 19.40 -26.91
N MET A 130 13.82 19.61 -28.22
CA MET A 130 14.56 18.68 -29.08
C MET A 130 15.65 19.43 -29.84
N ALA A 131 16.82 18.82 -29.99
CA ALA A 131 17.96 19.42 -30.68
C ALA A 131 18.52 18.48 -31.76
N ARG A 132 18.82 19.02 -32.95
CA ARG A 132 19.55 18.34 -34.02
C ARG A 132 20.84 19.10 -34.29
N ARG A 133 21.98 18.55 -33.88
CA ARG A 133 23.29 19.14 -34.17
C ARG A 133 23.73 18.80 -35.59
N GLY A 134 24.15 19.81 -36.37
CA GLY A 134 24.76 19.60 -37.68
C GLY A 134 26.06 18.79 -37.55
N ARG A 135 26.35 17.93 -38.53
CA ARG A 135 27.68 17.30 -38.66
C ARG A 135 28.68 18.40 -38.96
N LEU A 136 29.53 18.77 -38.00
CA LEU A 136 30.89 19.29 -38.15
C LEU A 136 31.37 19.77 -36.77
N ILE A 137 32.18 18.96 -36.07
CA ILE A 137 33.56 19.28 -35.63
C ILE A 137 34.27 17.93 -35.52
N ARG A 138 35.43 17.83 -36.19
CA ARG A 138 36.36 16.70 -36.18
C ARG A 138 37.03 16.63 -34.80
N ASP A 139 36.93 15.48 -34.13
CA ASP A 139 38.02 14.91 -33.35
C ASP A 139 37.75 13.41 -33.15
N GLY A 140 38.62 12.59 -33.76
CA GLY A 140 38.40 11.16 -33.96
C GLY A 140 38.75 10.26 -32.77
N THR A 141 39.44 10.78 -31.76
CA THR A 141 40.09 9.91 -30.76
C THR A 141 39.24 9.67 -29.51
N ALA A 142 38.40 10.63 -29.08
CA ALA A 142 37.46 10.42 -27.98
C ALA A 142 36.17 9.69 -28.40
N ARG A 143 35.92 9.59 -29.71
CA ARG A 143 34.67 9.02 -30.25
C ARG A 143 34.70 7.50 -30.25
N GLU A 144 35.81 6.83 -30.55
CA GLU A 144 35.82 5.36 -30.67
C GLU A 144 35.59 4.63 -29.33
N ALA A 145 36.20 5.09 -28.24
CA ALA A 145 35.97 4.52 -26.90
C ALA A 145 34.53 4.74 -26.39
N ARG A 146 33.89 5.86 -26.77
CA ARG A 146 32.50 6.19 -26.41
C ARG A 146 31.47 5.66 -27.41
N PHE A 147 31.87 5.27 -28.63
CA PHE A 147 31.00 4.78 -29.69
C PHE A 147 30.89 3.24 -29.66
N MET A 148 31.96 2.54 -29.30
CA MET A 148 31.95 1.10 -29.06
C MET A 148 31.06 0.72 -27.85
N SER A 149 31.08 1.50 -26.77
CA SER A 149 30.15 1.30 -25.64
C SER A 149 28.69 1.63 -26.01
N ASN A 150 28.48 2.46 -27.04
CA ASN A 150 27.15 2.91 -27.47
C ASN A 150 26.49 2.00 -28.51
N ILE A 151 27.24 1.32 -29.40
CA ILE A 151 26.62 0.40 -30.38
C ILE A 151 26.11 -0.84 -29.67
N ALA A 152 26.94 -1.48 -28.85
CA ALA A 152 26.53 -2.66 -28.10
C ALA A 152 25.33 -2.36 -27.16
N GLN A 153 25.37 -1.21 -26.47
CA GLN A 153 24.27 -0.73 -25.65
C GLN A 153 23.01 -0.43 -26.46
N ARG A 154 23.09 0.28 -27.60
CA ARG A 154 21.93 0.56 -28.47
C ARG A 154 21.37 -0.69 -29.13
N SER A 155 22.22 -1.66 -29.46
CA SER A 155 21.80 -2.95 -30.00
C SER A 155 21.09 -3.77 -28.92
N LEU A 156 21.63 -3.83 -27.70
CA LEU A 156 20.97 -4.49 -26.56
C LEU A 156 19.65 -3.80 -26.20
N GLU A 157 19.63 -2.48 -26.14
CA GLU A 157 18.43 -1.69 -25.86
C GLU A 157 17.40 -1.81 -26.99
N GLY A 158 17.83 -1.80 -28.25
CA GLY A 158 16.97 -2.03 -29.41
C GLY A 158 16.37 -3.44 -29.44
N VAL A 159 17.16 -4.47 -29.14
CA VAL A 159 16.69 -5.85 -28.99
C VAL A 159 15.73 -5.95 -27.81
N PHE A 160 16.06 -5.36 -26.66
CA PHE A 160 15.19 -5.34 -25.49
C PHE A 160 13.86 -4.67 -25.77
N LEU A 161 13.85 -3.48 -26.39
CA LEU A 161 12.64 -2.76 -26.76
C LEU A 161 11.82 -3.50 -27.82
N ALA A 162 12.48 -4.19 -28.76
CA ALA A 162 11.79 -5.04 -29.74
C ALA A 162 11.13 -6.25 -29.07
N VAL A 163 11.86 -6.98 -28.22
CA VAL A 163 11.35 -8.12 -27.45
C VAL A 163 10.24 -7.67 -26.50
N PHE A 164 10.44 -6.57 -25.77
CA PHE A 164 9.45 -5.96 -24.89
C PHE A 164 8.21 -5.51 -25.67
N GLY A 165 8.39 -4.90 -26.85
CA GLY A 165 7.29 -4.51 -27.73
C GLY A 165 6.46 -5.71 -28.21
N ILE A 166 7.11 -6.79 -28.62
CA ILE A 166 6.46 -8.05 -29.01
C ILE A 166 5.73 -8.66 -27.81
N ALA A 167 6.42 -8.80 -26.67
CA ALA A 167 5.85 -9.34 -25.44
C ALA A 167 4.66 -8.51 -24.95
N SER A 168 4.76 -7.19 -25.01
CA SER A 168 3.69 -6.26 -24.63
C SER A 168 2.47 -6.39 -25.55
N ARG A 169 2.66 -6.53 -26.87
CA ARG A 169 1.55 -6.78 -27.81
C ARG A 169 0.84 -8.10 -27.56
N ILE A 170 1.58 -9.16 -27.18
CA ILE A 170 1.00 -10.46 -26.82
C ILE A 170 0.31 -10.39 -25.44
N TYR A 171 0.94 -9.72 -24.48
CA TYR A 171 0.44 -9.57 -23.11
C TYR A 171 -0.82 -8.73 -23.03
N THR A 172 -0.90 -7.61 -23.77
CA THR A 172 -2.00 -6.64 -23.66
C THR A 172 -3.40 -7.26 -23.82
N PRO A 173 -3.70 -8.10 -24.83
CA PRO A 173 -5.00 -8.76 -24.93
C PRO A 173 -5.21 -9.87 -23.88
N LEU A 174 -4.13 -10.47 -23.37
CA LEU A 174 -4.19 -11.59 -22.43
C LEU A 174 -4.08 -11.17 -20.96
N ARG A 175 -3.77 -9.90 -20.67
CA ARG A 175 -3.39 -9.42 -19.32
C ARG A 175 -4.39 -9.77 -18.23
N SER A 176 -5.70 -9.71 -18.54
CA SER A 176 -6.76 -10.06 -17.59
C SER A 176 -6.79 -11.55 -17.29
N TRP A 177 -6.63 -12.39 -18.32
CA TRP A 177 -6.56 -13.85 -18.17
C TRP A 177 -5.30 -14.29 -17.42
N ILE A 178 -4.15 -13.69 -17.76
CA ILE A 178 -2.89 -13.93 -17.06
C ILE A 178 -3.03 -13.52 -15.59
N GLY A 179 -3.60 -12.35 -15.32
CA GLY A 179 -3.77 -11.89 -13.95
C GLY A 179 -4.70 -12.78 -13.13
N ALA A 180 -5.84 -13.20 -13.71
CA ALA A 180 -6.72 -14.19 -13.09
C ALA A 180 -6.00 -15.52 -12.83
N ALA A 181 -5.25 -16.03 -13.80
CA ALA A 181 -4.52 -17.29 -13.69
C ALA A 181 -3.46 -17.25 -12.59
N VAL A 182 -2.72 -16.14 -12.45
CA VAL A 182 -1.73 -15.96 -11.38
C VAL A 182 -2.40 -15.95 -10.00
N LEU A 183 -3.54 -15.27 -9.85
CA LEU A 183 -4.28 -15.28 -8.58
C LEU A 183 -4.85 -16.67 -8.27
N CYS A 184 -5.40 -17.38 -9.25
CA CYS A 184 -5.84 -18.77 -9.10
C CYS A 184 -4.67 -19.69 -8.70
N LEU A 185 -3.51 -19.55 -9.35
CA LEU A 185 -2.33 -20.33 -9.02
C LEU A 185 -1.87 -20.06 -7.59
N PHE A 186 -1.85 -18.80 -7.16
CA PHE A 186 -1.53 -18.43 -5.77
C PHE A 186 -2.49 -19.09 -4.76
N VAL A 187 -3.79 -19.07 -5.04
CA VAL A 187 -4.82 -19.71 -4.20
C VAL A 187 -4.61 -21.23 -4.15
N LEU A 188 -4.41 -21.87 -5.30
CA LEU A 188 -4.14 -23.31 -5.39
C LEU A 188 -2.86 -23.72 -4.66
N MET A 189 -1.78 -22.96 -4.82
CA MET A 189 -0.52 -23.21 -4.14
C MET A 189 -0.66 -23.01 -2.62
N THR A 190 -1.41 -21.99 -2.18
CA THR A 190 -1.68 -21.78 -0.76
C THR A 190 -2.48 -22.95 -0.19
N ALA A 191 -3.54 -23.38 -0.88
CA ALA A 191 -4.34 -24.54 -0.48
C ALA A 191 -3.50 -25.83 -0.40
N ALA A 192 -2.63 -26.06 -1.38
CA ALA A 192 -1.70 -27.20 -1.36
C ALA A 192 -0.74 -27.14 -0.16
N VAL A 193 -0.19 -25.96 0.16
CA VAL A 193 0.67 -25.77 1.34
C VAL A 193 -0.12 -26.02 2.63
N VAL A 194 -1.35 -25.54 2.76
CA VAL A 194 -2.19 -25.79 3.95
C VAL A 194 -2.44 -27.29 4.14
N GLN A 195 -2.64 -28.03 3.06
CA GLN A 195 -2.88 -29.47 3.12
C GLN A 195 -1.61 -30.27 3.45
N VAL A 196 -0.45 -29.87 2.92
CA VAL A 196 0.82 -30.60 3.10
C VAL A 196 1.56 -30.18 4.38
N PHE A 197 1.49 -28.91 4.74
CA PHE A 197 2.19 -28.29 5.87
C PHE A 197 1.23 -27.46 6.76
N PRO A 198 0.21 -28.08 7.38
CA PRO A 198 -0.64 -27.40 8.33
C PRO A 198 0.15 -26.98 9.58
N VAL A 199 -0.23 -25.87 10.20
CA VAL A 199 0.42 -25.39 11.43
C VAL A 199 -0.49 -25.66 12.62
N SER A 200 0.00 -26.47 13.55
CA SER A 200 -0.67 -26.76 14.80
C SER A 200 -0.37 -25.67 15.84
N ASN A 201 -1.42 -24.99 16.33
CA ASN A 201 -1.36 -23.99 17.39
C ASN A 201 -2.15 -24.43 18.61
N TRP A 202 -1.84 -23.83 19.77
CA TRP A 202 -2.49 -24.14 21.05
C TRP A 202 -4.02 -24.06 21.00
N ASP A 203 -4.58 -23.12 20.23
CA ASP A 203 -6.02 -22.94 20.07
C ASP A 203 -6.72 -24.21 19.55
N MET A 204 -6.02 -25.08 18.82
CA MET A 204 -6.56 -26.35 18.33
C MET A 204 -7.11 -27.21 19.46
N LEU A 205 -6.44 -27.28 20.62
CA LEU A 205 -6.90 -28.07 21.77
C LEU A 205 -8.23 -27.55 22.30
N ALA A 206 -8.31 -26.24 22.57
CA ALA A 206 -9.51 -25.63 23.10
C ALA A 206 -10.68 -25.63 22.11
N TYR A 207 -10.41 -25.42 20.81
CA TYR A 207 -11.44 -25.54 19.77
C TYR A 207 -11.94 -26.98 19.61
N THR A 208 -11.04 -27.96 19.64
CA THR A 208 -11.40 -29.39 19.61
C THR A 208 -12.29 -29.74 20.80
N ALA A 209 -11.88 -29.36 22.03
CA ALA A 209 -12.68 -29.53 23.24
C ALA A 209 -14.07 -28.89 23.09
N THR A 210 -14.13 -27.62 22.68
CA THR A 210 -15.40 -26.89 22.50
C THR A 210 -16.32 -27.58 21.49
N ALA A 211 -15.77 -28.21 20.45
CA ALA A 211 -16.54 -28.93 19.44
C ALA A 211 -17.15 -30.25 19.96
N ILE A 212 -16.42 -30.99 20.80
CA ILE A 212 -16.89 -32.27 21.38
C ILE A 212 -17.55 -32.13 22.76
N GLU A 213 -17.56 -30.92 23.33
CA GLU A 213 -18.15 -30.61 24.64
C GLU A 213 -19.58 -31.16 24.83
N PRO A 214 -20.49 -31.16 23.83
CA PRO A 214 -21.82 -31.76 23.99
C PRO A 214 -21.83 -33.28 24.21
N GLU A 215 -20.73 -33.98 23.96
CA GLU A 215 -20.63 -35.44 24.11
C GLU A 215 -20.44 -35.89 25.56
N THR A 216 -19.99 -35.01 26.46
CA THR A 216 -19.71 -35.35 27.85
C THR A 216 -19.83 -34.16 28.78
N ALA A 217 -20.40 -34.37 29.96
CA ALA A 217 -20.48 -33.35 31.01
C ALA A 217 -19.28 -33.41 31.99
N ASP A 218 -18.43 -34.43 31.87
CA ASP A 218 -17.27 -34.61 32.74
C ASP A 218 -16.03 -33.91 32.16
N ALA A 219 -15.42 -33.02 32.96
CA ALA A 219 -14.26 -32.25 32.55
C ALA A 219 -13.04 -33.14 32.28
N ALA A 220 -12.86 -34.21 33.06
CA ALA A 220 -11.75 -35.14 32.90
C ALA A 220 -11.88 -35.97 31.61
N ASP A 221 -13.08 -36.48 31.32
CA ASP A 221 -13.37 -37.17 30.06
C ASP A 221 -13.23 -36.24 28.84
N LEU A 222 -13.75 -35.00 28.91
CA LEU A 222 -13.60 -34.01 27.85
C LEU A 222 -12.13 -33.72 27.55
N HIS A 223 -11.34 -33.52 28.59
CA HIS A 223 -9.90 -33.30 28.49
C HIS A 223 -9.20 -34.50 27.85
N ALA A 224 -9.39 -35.70 28.40
CA ALA A 224 -8.75 -36.91 27.89
C ALA A 224 -9.06 -37.17 26.40
N LYS A 225 -10.33 -37.04 26.00
CA LYS A 225 -10.76 -37.17 24.60
C LYS A 225 -10.12 -36.11 23.70
N THR A 226 -10.10 -34.85 24.14
CA THR A 226 -9.52 -33.74 23.39
C THR A 226 -8.04 -34.00 23.08
N TYR A 227 -7.25 -34.32 24.11
CA TYR A 227 -5.81 -34.54 23.95
C TYR A 227 -5.53 -35.80 23.12
N ALA A 228 -6.33 -36.86 23.26
CA ALA A 228 -6.23 -38.06 22.43
C ALA A 228 -6.51 -37.77 20.94
N LEU A 229 -7.56 -37.00 20.64
CA LEU A 229 -7.91 -36.60 19.27
C LEU A 229 -6.80 -35.75 18.65
N VAL A 230 -6.29 -34.75 19.37
CA VAL A 230 -5.19 -33.91 18.85
C VAL A 230 -3.94 -34.75 18.63
N LYS A 231 -3.56 -35.62 19.58
CA LYS A 231 -2.40 -36.52 19.44
C LYS A 231 -2.47 -37.40 18.21
N ALA A 232 -3.67 -37.87 17.84
CA ALA A 232 -3.87 -38.71 16.67
C ALA A 232 -3.76 -37.94 15.33
N ASN A 233 -3.78 -36.60 15.35
CA ASN A 233 -3.85 -35.76 14.14
C ASN A 233 -2.66 -34.81 13.95
N VAL A 234 -1.65 -34.89 14.82
CA VAL A 234 -0.42 -34.08 14.73
C VAL A 234 0.81 -34.97 14.85
N SER A 235 1.96 -34.50 14.39
CA SER A 235 3.22 -35.24 14.58
C SER A 235 3.62 -35.28 16.07
N GLU A 236 4.46 -36.25 16.44
CA GLU A 236 4.94 -36.38 17.83
C GLU A 236 5.64 -35.09 18.32
N GLY A 237 6.48 -34.47 17.49
CA GLY A 237 7.14 -33.21 17.83
C GLY A 237 6.18 -32.02 18.00
N GLU A 238 5.14 -31.95 17.17
CA GLU A 238 4.09 -30.94 17.35
C GLU A 238 3.30 -31.20 18.62
N TYR A 239 2.97 -32.45 18.93
CA TYR A 239 2.25 -32.80 20.15
C TYR A 239 3.04 -32.39 21.39
N VAL A 240 4.34 -32.74 21.45
CA VAL A 240 5.24 -32.29 22.53
C VAL A 240 5.27 -30.77 22.63
N THR A 241 5.33 -30.06 21.50
CA THR A 241 5.27 -28.60 21.51
C THR A 241 3.95 -28.11 22.11
N LEU A 242 2.82 -28.71 21.72
CA LEU A 242 1.49 -28.36 22.20
C LEU A 242 1.26 -28.72 23.67
N THR A 243 1.99 -29.66 24.27
CA THR A 243 1.74 -30.09 25.65
C THR A 243 2.86 -29.74 26.63
N GLU A 244 4.08 -29.50 26.15
CA GLU A 244 5.28 -29.49 26.99
C GLU A 244 6.23 -28.30 26.76
N ASP A 245 6.00 -27.43 25.77
CA ASP A 245 6.97 -26.36 25.43
C ASP A 245 7.19 -25.28 26.51
N ARG A 246 6.24 -25.10 27.44
CA ARG A 246 6.31 -24.11 28.52
C ARG A 246 5.42 -24.48 29.71
N PRO A 247 5.67 -23.92 30.90
CA PRO A 247 4.95 -24.27 32.13
C PRO A 247 3.42 -24.22 32.01
N TYR A 248 2.90 -23.21 31.31
CA TYR A 248 1.47 -23.08 31.05
C TYR A 248 0.89 -24.29 30.31
N ARG A 249 1.51 -24.75 29.21
CA ARG A 249 1.00 -25.89 28.43
C ARG A 249 1.11 -27.21 29.21
N ILE A 250 2.20 -27.38 29.96
CA ILE A 250 2.39 -28.54 30.85
C ILE A 250 1.26 -28.64 31.87
N HIS A 251 0.90 -27.51 32.49
CA HIS A 251 -0.16 -27.48 33.48
C HIS A 251 -1.52 -27.81 32.86
N GLN A 252 -1.84 -27.17 31.74
CA GLN A 252 -3.10 -27.38 31.00
C GLN A 252 -3.23 -28.82 30.47
N ALA A 253 -2.12 -29.49 30.14
CA ALA A 253 -2.11 -30.89 29.72
C ALA A 253 -2.27 -31.89 30.88
N LYS A 254 -2.08 -31.46 32.13
CA LYS A 254 -2.17 -32.31 33.32
C LYS A 254 -3.43 -32.07 34.16
N ASP A 255 -4.00 -30.87 34.08
CA ASP A 255 -5.09 -30.41 34.92
C ASP A 255 -6.33 -30.11 34.07
N ALA A 256 -7.33 -31.00 34.16
CA ALA A 256 -8.57 -30.91 33.40
C ALA A 256 -9.43 -29.71 33.81
N ASP A 257 -9.49 -29.40 35.11
CA ASP A 257 -10.28 -28.29 35.64
C ASP A 257 -9.68 -26.96 35.18
N ALA A 258 -8.35 -26.82 35.27
CA ALA A 258 -7.64 -25.65 34.79
C ALA A 258 -7.85 -25.43 33.28
N PHE A 259 -7.82 -26.49 32.48
CA PHE A 259 -8.11 -26.44 31.05
C PHE A 259 -9.55 -26.02 30.76
N GLN A 260 -10.52 -26.56 31.50
CA GLN A 260 -11.93 -26.23 31.34
C GLN A 260 -12.19 -24.72 31.53
N THR A 261 -11.47 -24.06 32.45
CA THR A 261 -11.62 -22.60 32.65
C THR A 261 -11.28 -21.77 31.41
N MET A 262 -10.45 -22.29 30.50
CA MET A 262 -10.02 -21.57 29.29
C MET A 262 -11.07 -21.62 28.17
N LEU A 263 -12.01 -22.57 28.20
CA LEU A 263 -12.96 -22.82 27.11
C LEU A 263 -13.92 -21.65 26.86
N GLY A 264 -14.17 -20.81 27.87
CA GLY A 264 -14.99 -19.60 27.72
C GLY A 264 -14.46 -18.63 26.65
N PHE A 265 -13.15 -18.63 26.38
CA PHE A 265 -12.58 -17.85 25.26
C PHE A 265 -13.01 -18.39 23.90
N TYR A 266 -13.32 -19.67 23.77
CA TYR A 266 -13.51 -20.36 22.50
C TYR A 266 -14.99 -20.57 22.15
N ARG A 267 -15.85 -20.83 23.15
CA ARG A 267 -17.31 -21.01 23.00
C ARG A 267 -18.02 -19.89 22.24
N LEU A 268 -17.55 -18.66 22.34
CA LEU A 268 -18.17 -17.50 21.68
C LEU A 268 -18.04 -17.52 20.14
N LYS A 269 -17.16 -18.36 19.56
CA LYS A 269 -16.98 -18.46 18.10
C LYS A 269 -18.01 -19.42 17.49
N VAL A 270 -19.29 -19.15 17.74
CA VAL A 270 -20.43 -20.05 17.49
C VAL A 270 -20.40 -20.61 16.07
N LEU A 271 -20.35 -19.76 15.04
CA LEU A 271 -20.42 -20.24 13.66
C LEU A 271 -19.19 -21.08 13.29
N TYR A 272 -18.01 -20.76 13.85
CA TYR A 272 -16.80 -21.55 13.60
C TYR A 272 -16.91 -22.96 14.21
N VAL A 273 -17.33 -23.04 15.47
CA VAL A 273 -17.47 -24.31 16.21
C VAL A 273 -18.58 -25.16 15.62
N GLU A 274 -19.75 -24.59 15.34
CA GLU A 274 -20.88 -25.35 14.77
C GLU A 274 -20.57 -25.84 13.34
N THR A 275 -19.85 -25.04 12.54
CA THR A 275 -19.38 -25.51 11.22
C THR A 275 -18.42 -26.68 11.38
N ALA A 276 -17.53 -26.64 12.37
CA ALA A 276 -16.62 -27.75 12.64
C ALA A 276 -17.37 -29.00 13.11
N ARG A 277 -18.35 -28.87 14.01
CA ARG A 277 -19.23 -29.98 14.43
C ARG A 277 -19.93 -30.63 13.24
N LEU A 278 -20.52 -29.82 12.37
CA LEU A 278 -21.20 -30.31 11.16
C LEU A 278 -20.25 -31.11 10.26
N LEU A 279 -19.01 -30.62 10.08
CA LEU A 279 -17.99 -31.28 9.25
C LEU A 279 -17.30 -32.45 9.94
N SER A 280 -17.36 -32.53 11.28
CA SER A 280 -16.71 -33.59 12.07
C SER A 280 -17.25 -34.98 11.73
N GLY A 281 -18.54 -35.08 11.36
CA GLY A 281 -19.14 -36.34 10.90
C GLY A 281 -18.57 -36.87 9.58
N ILE A 282 -17.83 -36.06 8.82
CA ILE A 282 -17.24 -36.42 7.52
C ILE A 282 -15.72 -36.63 7.64
N ALA A 283 -15.02 -35.71 8.31
CA ALA A 283 -13.55 -35.67 8.32
C ALA A 283 -12.91 -35.98 9.68
N GLY A 284 -13.70 -36.08 10.76
CA GLY A 284 -13.21 -36.05 12.13
C GLY A 284 -12.98 -34.63 12.66
N THR A 285 -12.93 -34.46 13.98
CA THR A 285 -13.02 -33.13 14.63
C THR A 285 -11.85 -32.19 14.32
N VAL A 286 -10.61 -32.68 14.45
CA VAL A 286 -9.42 -31.83 14.20
C VAL A 286 -9.32 -31.47 12.71
N GLU A 287 -9.59 -32.45 11.84
CA GLU A 287 -9.53 -32.24 10.40
C GLU A 287 -10.67 -31.35 9.89
N ALA A 288 -11.84 -31.36 10.53
CA ALA A 288 -12.92 -30.44 10.22
C ALA A 288 -12.48 -28.96 10.34
N PHE A 289 -11.70 -28.62 11.37
CA PHE A 289 -11.15 -27.26 11.50
C PHE A 289 -10.13 -26.92 10.40
N ARG A 290 -9.28 -27.87 10.01
CA ARG A 290 -8.33 -27.70 8.89
C ARG A 290 -9.07 -27.53 7.56
N LEU A 291 -10.15 -28.30 7.36
CA LEU A 291 -11.02 -28.19 6.20
C LEU A 291 -11.70 -26.83 6.11
N ILE A 292 -12.16 -26.25 7.23
CA ILE A 292 -12.70 -24.88 7.24
C ILE A 292 -11.66 -23.88 6.73
N SER A 293 -10.41 -23.98 7.19
CA SER A 293 -9.35 -23.09 6.71
C SER A 293 -9.07 -23.28 5.22
N LEU A 294 -8.95 -24.54 4.76
CA LEU A 294 -8.74 -24.88 3.35
C LEU A 294 -9.86 -24.33 2.46
N LEU A 295 -11.13 -24.53 2.83
CA LEU A 295 -12.27 -24.00 2.09
C LEU A 295 -12.28 -22.47 2.10
N SER A 296 -11.84 -21.84 3.19
CA SER A 296 -11.73 -20.39 3.29
C SER A 296 -10.67 -19.81 2.35
N VAL A 297 -9.57 -20.54 2.07
CA VAL A 297 -8.58 -20.14 1.05
C VAL A 297 -9.24 -19.97 -0.32
N PHE A 298 -10.01 -20.97 -0.75
CA PHE A 298 -10.74 -20.92 -2.02
C PHE A 298 -11.83 -19.86 -2.01
N ALA A 299 -12.57 -19.72 -0.91
CA ALA A 299 -13.65 -18.76 -0.79
C ALA A 299 -13.14 -17.30 -0.86
N VAL A 300 -12.05 -16.96 -0.16
CA VAL A 300 -11.41 -15.64 -0.27
C VAL A 300 -10.89 -15.40 -1.69
N GLY A 301 -10.20 -16.38 -2.28
CA GLY A 301 -9.74 -16.31 -3.67
C GLY A 301 -10.87 -16.04 -4.66
N GLY A 302 -11.99 -16.75 -4.51
CA GLY A 302 -13.19 -16.58 -5.32
C GLY A 302 -13.81 -15.19 -5.21
N VAL A 303 -13.94 -14.66 -3.99
CA VAL A 303 -14.45 -13.29 -3.78
C VAL A 303 -13.54 -12.25 -4.43
N LEU A 304 -12.21 -12.39 -4.30
CA LEU A 304 -11.27 -11.45 -4.91
C LEU A 304 -11.27 -11.53 -6.44
N LEU A 305 -11.37 -12.73 -7.01
CA LEU A 305 -11.53 -12.92 -8.46
C LEU A 305 -12.83 -12.29 -8.96
N ALA A 306 -13.94 -12.50 -8.26
CA ALA A 306 -15.23 -11.88 -8.58
C ALA A 306 -15.15 -10.36 -8.50
N TRP A 307 -14.52 -9.83 -7.44
CA TRP A 307 -14.30 -8.39 -7.26
C TRP A 307 -13.50 -7.81 -8.43
N LEU A 308 -12.31 -8.36 -8.72
CA LEU A 308 -11.46 -7.89 -9.82
C LEU A 308 -12.14 -8.02 -11.18
N GLY A 309 -12.88 -9.11 -11.42
CA GLY A 309 -13.66 -9.34 -12.64
C GLY A 309 -14.74 -8.28 -12.81
N ARG A 310 -15.49 -8.01 -11.75
CA ARG A 310 -16.60 -7.06 -11.77
C ARG A 310 -16.13 -5.63 -11.99
N THR A 311 -14.95 -5.26 -11.50
CA THR A 311 -14.36 -3.94 -11.66
C THR A 311 -13.48 -3.78 -12.90
N GLY A 312 -13.33 -4.82 -13.72
CA GLY A 312 -12.50 -4.78 -14.94
C GLY A 312 -10.98 -4.76 -14.66
N THR A 313 -10.56 -5.17 -13.47
CA THR A 313 -9.20 -5.04 -12.94
C THR A 313 -8.46 -6.38 -12.80
N LEU A 314 -8.90 -7.43 -13.51
CA LEU A 314 -8.28 -8.77 -13.45
C LEU A 314 -6.79 -8.78 -13.79
N SER A 315 -6.31 -7.83 -14.59
CA SER A 315 -4.88 -7.68 -14.88
C SER A 315 -4.02 -7.44 -13.64
N TYR A 316 -4.62 -6.98 -12.53
CA TYR A 316 -3.93 -6.79 -11.25
C TYR A 316 -3.94 -8.03 -10.35
N GLY A 317 -4.37 -9.20 -10.82
CA GLY A 317 -4.28 -10.44 -10.05
C GLY A 317 -2.89 -10.74 -9.44
N PRO A 318 -1.75 -10.46 -10.12
CA PRO A 318 -0.43 -10.61 -9.51
C PRO A 318 -0.19 -9.61 -8.36
N VAL A 319 -0.73 -8.39 -8.47
CA VAL A 319 -0.66 -7.39 -7.40
C VAL A 319 -1.50 -7.83 -6.21
N ALA A 320 -2.70 -8.37 -6.45
CA ALA A 320 -3.55 -8.92 -5.39
C ALA A 320 -2.88 -10.10 -4.68
N ALA A 321 -2.25 -11.03 -5.42
CA ALA A 321 -1.52 -12.15 -4.84
C ALA A 321 -0.33 -11.69 -3.98
N ALA A 322 0.50 -10.76 -4.49
CA ALA A 322 1.60 -10.19 -3.73
C ALA A 322 1.11 -9.46 -2.47
N PHE A 323 0.00 -8.74 -2.58
CA PHE A 323 -0.61 -8.03 -1.45
C PHE A 323 -1.14 -8.99 -0.37
N LEU A 324 -1.74 -10.12 -0.75
CA LEU A 324 -2.15 -11.18 0.19
C LEU A 324 -0.94 -11.78 0.92
N MET A 325 0.18 -11.99 0.24
CA MET A 325 1.43 -12.44 0.89
C MET A 325 1.89 -11.44 1.96
N LEU A 326 1.89 -10.14 1.64
CA LEU A 326 2.24 -9.07 2.58
C LEU A 326 1.27 -8.99 3.77
N CYS A 327 0.00 -9.33 3.56
CA CYS A 327 -1.01 -9.41 4.61
C CYS A 327 -0.98 -10.75 5.39
N SER A 328 0.08 -11.55 5.25
CA SER A 328 0.26 -12.84 5.93
C SER A 328 -0.86 -13.86 5.66
N PHE A 329 -1.48 -13.82 4.47
CA PHE A 329 -2.57 -14.73 4.09
C PHE A 329 -2.18 -16.20 4.18
N GLY A 330 -0.99 -16.57 3.68
CA GLY A 330 -0.53 -17.97 3.73
C GLY A 330 -0.32 -18.49 5.15
N TYR A 331 0.11 -17.64 6.08
CA TYR A 331 0.25 -18.03 7.49
C TYR A 331 -1.12 -18.15 8.17
N ALA A 332 -2.02 -17.19 7.95
CA ALA A 332 -3.39 -17.26 8.45
C ALA A 332 -4.14 -18.51 7.95
N ALA A 333 -3.86 -18.95 6.73
CA ALA A 333 -4.44 -20.15 6.13
C ALA A 333 -3.93 -21.47 6.74
N GLN A 334 -2.68 -21.52 7.23
CA GLN A 334 -2.12 -22.73 7.83
C GLN A 334 -2.58 -22.96 9.26
N LEU A 335 -3.04 -21.92 9.96
CA LEU A 335 -3.45 -22.00 11.36
C LEU A 335 -4.85 -22.58 11.52
N VAL A 336 -5.03 -23.41 12.55
CA VAL A 336 -6.36 -23.74 13.08
C VAL A 336 -6.87 -22.55 13.88
N SER A 337 -7.55 -21.65 13.17
CA SER A 337 -8.13 -20.44 13.72
C SER A 337 -9.36 -20.00 12.92
N PRO A 338 -10.24 -19.17 13.51
CA PRO A 338 -11.41 -18.62 12.83
C PRO A 338 -11.07 -17.49 11.83
N ASP A 339 -9.82 -17.03 11.76
CA ASP A 339 -9.45 -15.75 11.15
C ASP A 339 -9.72 -15.71 9.65
N LEU A 340 -9.31 -16.76 8.94
CA LEU A 340 -9.50 -16.82 7.50
C LEU A 340 -10.98 -17.03 7.14
N TYR A 341 -11.71 -17.76 7.98
CA TYR A 341 -13.14 -17.97 7.80
C TYR A 341 -13.94 -16.68 8.01
N ALA A 342 -13.59 -15.88 9.02
CA ALA A 342 -14.16 -14.56 9.21
C ALA A 342 -13.74 -13.59 8.09
N THR A 343 -12.51 -13.70 7.60
CA THR A 343 -12.00 -12.91 6.48
C THR A 343 -12.86 -13.10 5.22
N PHE A 344 -13.23 -14.35 4.89
CA PHE A 344 -14.14 -14.61 3.77
C PHE A 344 -15.44 -13.82 3.90
N PHE A 345 -16.10 -13.88 5.05
CA PHE A 345 -17.36 -13.18 5.27
C PHE A 345 -17.21 -11.65 5.29
N LEU A 346 -16.12 -11.11 5.81
CA LEU A 346 -15.83 -9.67 5.77
C LEU A 346 -15.60 -9.17 4.34
N LEU A 347 -14.85 -9.93 3.53
CA LEU A 347 -14.62 -9.58 2.12
C LEU A 347 -15.89 -9.74 1.29
N LEU A 348 -16.70 -10.76 1.56
CA LEU A 348 -17.98 -10.95 0.90
C LEU A 348 -18.96 -9.81 1.25
N SER A 349 -18.98 -9.38 2.51
CA SER A 349 -19.75 -8.20 2.93
C SER A 349 -19.29 -6.94 2.22
N ALA A 350 -17.98 -6.69 2.19
CA ALA A 350 -17.39 -5.56 1.49
C ALA A 350 -17.79 -5.55 0.00
N PHE A 351 -17.68 -6.70 -0.67
CA PHE A 351 -18.07 -6.86 -2.07
C PHE A 351 -19.56 -6.57 -2.29
N PHE A 352 -20.46 -7.19 -1.53
CA PHE A 352 -21.90 -6.94 -1.63
C PHE A 352 -22.27 -5.49 -1.30
N PHE A 353 -21.62 -4.89 -0.30
CA PHE A 353 -21.82 -3.50 0.02
C PHE A 353 -21.44 -2.62 -1.18
N LEU A 354 -20.32 -2.87 -1.86
CA LEU A 354 -19.93 -2.07 -3.02
C LEU A 354 -20.87 -2.30 -4.22
N GLU A 355 -21.41 -3.51 -4.40
CA GLU A 355 -22.44 -3.83 -5.40
C GLU A 355 -23.86 -3.34 -5.03
N LYS A 356 -24.00 -2.59 -3.93
CA LYS A 356 -25.28 -2.03 -3.43
C LYS A 356 -26.28 -3.09 -2.94
N TRP A 357 -25.80 -4.26 -2.56
CA TRP A 357 -26.60 -5.35 -2.00
C TRP A 357 -26.52 -5.31 -0.47
N ASP A 358 -27.24 -4.35 0.13
CA ASP A 358 -27.15 -4.05 1.56
C ASP A 358 -27.53 -5.25 2.46
N VAL A 359 -28.63 -5.96 2.14
CA VAL A 359 -29.07 -7.10 2.95
C VAL A 359 -28.06 -8.25 2.92
N PRO A 360 -27.60 -8.76 1.76
CA PRO A 360 -26.52 -9.76 1.71
C PRO A 360 -25.24 -9.29 2.43
N ALA A 361 -24.89 -8.01 2.32
CA ALA A 361 -23.73 -7.46 3.03
C ALA A 361 -23.86 -7.57 4.55
N THR A 362 -25.06 -7.29 5.10
CA THR A 362 -25.31 -7.42 6.55
C THR A 362 -25.34 -8.88 7.01
N LEU A 363 -25.91 -9.80 6.22
CA LEU A 363 -25.92 -11.22 6.55
C LEU A 363 -24.49 -11.76 6.62
N ALA A 364 -23.63 -11.39 5.67
CA ALA A 364 -22.22 -11.73 5.70
C ALA A 364 -21.50 -11.13 6.93
N LEU A 365 -21.82 -9.90 7.36
CA LEU A 365 -21.25 -9.33 8.59
C LEU A 365 -21.67 -10.08 9.86
N VAL A 366 -22.94 -10.48 9.95
CA VAL A 366 -23.41 -11.29 11.07
C VAL A 366 -22.66 -12.62 11.10
N CYS A 367 -22.46 -13.28 9.96
CA CYS A 367 -21.63 -14.48 9.89
C CYS A 367 -20.18 -14.22 10.33
N ALA A 368 -19.54 -13.15 9.86
CA ALA A 368 -18.20 -12.79 10.31
C ALA A 368 -18.12 -12.58 11.83
N PHE A 369 -19.11 -11.91 12.42
CA PHE A 369 -19.22 -11.70 13.86
C PHE A 369 -19.43 -13.02 14.62
N LEU A 370 -20.28 -13.92 14.13
CA LEU A 370 -20.50 -15.22 14.75
C LEU A 370 -19.30 -16.17 14.63
N VAL A 371 -18.45 -15.98 13.61
CA VAL A 371 -17.15 -16.67 13.50
C VAL A 371 -16.15 -16.06 14.48
N ARG A 372 -16.09 -14.73 14.59
CA ARG A 372 -15.18 -14.01 15.48
C ARG A 372 -15.86 -12.76 16.08
N PRO A 373 -16.26 -12.82 17.38
CA PRO A 373 -17.01 -11.73 18.01
C PRO A 373 -16.29 -10.39 18.12
N ASP A 374 -14.94 -10.36 18.05
CA ASP A 374 -14.18 -9.10 18.04
C ASP A 374 -14.42 -8.26 16.78
N HIS A 375 -15.01 -8.85 15.72
CA HIS A 375 -15.47 -8.10 14.56
C HIS A 375 -16.67 -7.19 14.87
N LEU A 376 -17.30 -7.30 16.04
CA LEU A 376 -18.28 -6.32 16.52
C LEU A 376 -17.71 -4.89 16.50
N ALA A 377 -16.42 -4.72 16.77
CA ALA A 377 -15.76 -3.42 16.68
C ALA A 377 -15.82 -2.85 15.25
N PHE A 378 -15.56 -3.68 14.23
CA PHE A 378 -15.69 -3.26 12.83
C PHE A 378 -17.15 -2.99 12.46
N VAL A 379 -18.08 -3.86 12.87
CA VAL A 379 -19.52 -3.65 12.62
C VAL A 379 -19.99 -2.32 13.22
N GLY A 380 -19.57 -1.99 14.44
CA GLY A 380 -19.89 -0.72 15.10
C GLY A 380 -19.31 0.49 14.39
N VAL A 381 -18.02 0.47 14.03
CA VAL A 381 -17.39 1.55 13.27
C VAL A 381 -18.04 1.70 11.90
N PHE A 382 -18.30 0.61 11.20
CA PHE A 382 -18.94 0.64 9.89
C PHE A 382 -20.36 1.19 9.95
N PHE A 383 -21.13 0.84 10.98
CA PHE A 383 -22.41 1.47 11.28
C PHE A 383 -22.28 3.00 11.42
N VAL A 384 -21.32 3.50 12.21
CA VAL A 384 -21.14 4.94 12.41
C VAL A 384 -20.89 5.66 11.08
N PHE A 385 -19.97 5.16 10.27
CA PHE A 385 -19.69 5.74 8.95
C PHE A 385 -20.91 5.64 8.00
N ALA A 386 -21.61 4.51 7.97
CA ALA A 386 -22.81 4.35 7.16
C ALA A 386 -23.94 5.31 7.60
N ALA A 387 -24.11 5.52 8.90
CA ALA A 387 -25.10 6.44 9.46
C ALA A 387 -24.79 7.91 9.11
N VAL A 388 -23.53 8.31 9.22
CA VAL A 388 -23.07 9.68 8.93
C VAL A 388 -23.12 10.00 7.43
N TYR A 389 -22.58 9.12 6.58
CA TYR A 389 -22.44 9.40 5.15
C TYR A 389 -23.65 8.97 4.33
N GLY A 390 -24.43 8.00 4.81
CA GLY A 390 -25.75 7.66 4.29
C GLY A 390 -25.92 6.31 3.59
N PRO A 391 -24.99 5.82 2.75
CA PRO A 391 -25.16 4.53 2.09
C PRO A 391 -25.28 3.36 3.07
N GLY A 392 -26.30 2.52 2.88
CA GLY A 392 -26.54 1.34 3.73
C GLY A 392 -26.92 1.67 5.18
N ARG A 393 -27.20 2.94 5.54
CA ARG A 393 -27.36 3.40 6.93
C ARG A 393 -28.30 2.51 7.76
N TRP A 394 -29.46 2.17 7.21
CA TRP A 394 -30.49 1.41 7.94
C TRP A 394 -30.10 -0.05 8.08
N ALA A 395 -29.57 -0.65 7.02
CA ALA A 395 -29.09 -2.02 7.04
C ALA A 395 -27.92 -2.20 8.03
N MET A 396 -26.92 -1.32 7.97
CA MET A 396 -25.76 -1.39 8.88
C MET A 396 -26.14 -1.06 10.33
N SER A 397 -27.10 -0.16 10.56
CA SER A 397 -27.63 0.11 11.91
C SER A 397 -28.35 -1.12 12.48
N ALA A 398 -29.21 -1.76 11.69
CA ALA A 398 -29.90 -2.99 12.10
C ALA A 398 -28.90 -4.14 12.35
N CYS A 399 -27.89 -4.27 11.49
CA CYS A 399 -26.82 -5.26 11.65
C CYS A 399 -26.04 -5.05 12.95
N PHE A 400 -25.65 -3.81 13.26
CA PHE A 400 -24.98 -3.49 14.52
C PHE A 400 -25.86 -3.79 15.74
N ALA A 401 -27.13 -3.36 15.72
CA ALA A 401 -28.06 -3.64 16.82
C ALA A 401 -28.24 -5.16 17.04
N ALA A 402 -28.37 -5.94 15.97
CA ALA A 402 -28.46 -7.39 16.06
C ALA A 402 -27.18 -8.02 16.61
N CYS A 403 -26.00 -7.67 16.08
CA CYS A 403 -24.73 -8.21 16.56
C CYS A 403 -24.47 -7.83 18.03
N LEU A 404 -24.81 -6.60 18.43
CA LEU A 404 -24.68 -6.15 19.81
C LEU A 404 -25.63 -6.92 20.75
N GLY A 405 -26.88 -7.11 20.35
CA GLY A 405 -27.84 -7.92 21.11
C GLY A 405 -27.37 -9.36 21.29
N ILE A 406 -26.89 -9.98 20.20
CA ILE A 406 -26.31 -11.34 20.24
C ILE A 406 -25.06 -11.37 21.13
N TYR A 407 -24.18 -10.37 21.04
CA TYR A 407 -22.97 -10.29 21.87
C TYR A 407 -23.29 -10.24 23.37
N VAL A 408 -24.25 -9.40 23.77
CA VAL A 408 -24.67 -9.29 25.18
C VAL A 408 -25.30 -10.60 25.66
N TRP A 409 -26.07 -11.28 24.81
CA TRP A 409 -26.65 -12.59 25.15
C TRP A 409 -25.58 -13.68 25.29
N LEU A 410 -24.68 -13.81 24.30
CA LEU A 410 -23.62 -14.82 24.30
C LEU A 410 -22.64 -14.65 25.47
N THR A 411 -22.22 -13.42 25.75
CA THR A 411 -21.24 -13.15 26.82
C THR A 411 -21.77 -13.44 28.22
N ARG A 412 -23.10 -13.38 28.43
CA ARG A 412 -23.74 -13.79 29.69
C ARG A 412 -23.87 -15.31 29.86
N GLY A 413 -23.93 -16.07 28.76
CA GLY A 413 -24.23 -17.50 28.79
C GLY A 413 -23.03 -18.43 28.56
N ALA A 414 -21.85 -17.91 28.20
CA ALA A 414 -20.70 -18.72 27.78
C ALA A 414 -19.54 -18.80 28.80
N ASP A 415 -19.75 -18.38 30.05
CA ASP A 415 -18.72 -18.28 31.10
C ASP A 415 -17.48 -17.50 30.64
N HIS A 416 -17.65 -16.50 29.77
CA HIS A 416 -16.53 -15.71 29.29
C HIS A 416 -15.96 -14.87 30.44
N PRO A 417 -14.63 -14.87 30.68
CA PRO A 417 -14.01 -14.26 31.85
C PRO A 417 -13.97 -12.72 31.83
N GLY A 418 -14.74 -12.08 30.94
CA GLY A 418 -14.71 -10.64 30.72
C GLY A 418 -13.51 -10.15 29.90
N TRP A 419 -13.57 -8.87 29.54
CA TRP A 419 -12.62 -8.24 28.63
C TRP A 419 -11.21 -8.10 29.24
N TRP A 420 -11.14 -7.74 30.53
CA TRP A 420 -9.88 -7.38 31.18
C TRP A 420 -9.02 -8.61 31.47
N VAL A 421 -9.65 -9.69 31.95
CA VAL A 421 -8.99 -10.99 32.12
C VAL A 421 -8.45 -11.52 30.79
N HIS A 422 -9.24 -11.43 29.71
CA HIS A 422 -8.80 -11.83 28.37
C HIS A 422 -7.59 -11.01 27.90
N MET A 423 -7.66 -9.69 28.10
CA MET A 423 -6.57 -8.77 27.79
C MET A 423 -5.28 -9.13 28.54
N TRP A 424 -5.38 -9.32 29.86
CA TRP A 424 -4.28 -9.71 30.73
C TRP A 424 -3.65 -11.03 30.27
N PHE A 425 -4.47 -12.06 30.09
CA PHE A 425 -4.04 -13.39 29.64
C PHE A 425 -3.29 -13.34 28.31
N THR A 426 -3.70 -12.45 27.40
CA THR A 426 -3.14 -12.41 26.04
C THR A 426 -1.82 -11.64 25.96
N HIS A 427 -1.64 -10.56 26.74
CA HIS A 427 -0.47 -9.67 26.54
C HIS A 427 0.41 -9.47 27.77
N ILE A 428 -0.07 -9.80 28.98
CA ILE A 428 0.71 -9.68 30.21
C ILE A 428 1.35 -11.03 30.52
N GLU A 429 0.54 -12.04 30.83
CA GLU A 429 1.03 -13.36 31.22
C GLU A 429 -0.02 -14.46 31.01
N TYR A 430 0.47 -15.67 30.76
CA TYR A 430 -0.38 -16.87 30.80
C TYR A 430 -0.52 -17.36 32.23
N VAL A 431 -1.74 -17.38 32.74
CA VAL A 431 -2.03 -17.90 34.08
C VAL A 431 -2.43 -19.38 34.02
N PRO A 432 -2.10 -20.19 35.04
CA PRO A 432 -2.38 -21.63 35.03
C PRO A 432 -3.87 -21.95 34.99
N THR A 433 -4.72 -21.15 35.63
CA THR A 433 -6.19 -21.30 35.66
C THR A 433 -6.85 -19.92 35.70
N LEU A 434 -8.06 -19.80 35.16
CA LEU A 434 -8.88 -18.58 35.30
C LEU A 434 -9.81 -18.64 36.51
N LYS A 435 -9.85 -19.78 37.23
CA LYS A 435 -10.63 -19.88 38.46
C LYS A 435 -10.11 -18.87 39.48
N ASP A 436 -11.02 -18.04 39.98
CA ASP A 436 -10.74 -16.97 40.93
C ASP A 436 -9.69 -15.95 40.44
N PHE A 437 -9.42 -15.90 39.13
CA PHE A 437 -8.49 -14.95 38.53
C PHE A 437 -9.20 -13.68 38.07
N ASP A 438 -9.12 -12.64 38.90
CA ASP A 438 -9.71 -11.31 38.62
C ASP A 438 -8.69 -10.21 38.95
N PRO A 439 -7.73 -9.93 38.05
CA PRO A 439 -6.73 -8.90 38.30
C PRO A 439 -7.40 -7.51 38.29
N PRO A 440 -7.06 -6.61 39.23
CA PRO A 440 -7.62 -5.26 39.22
C PRO A 440 -7.19 -4.52 37.95
N PHE A 441 -8.07 -3.64 37.44
CA PHE A 441 -7.72 -2.80 36.30
C PHE A 441 -6.55 -1.88 36.64
N SER A 442 -5.56 -1.82 35.75
CA SER A 442 -4.37 -0.98 35.91
C SER A 442 -4.07 -0.26 34.61
N ILE A 443 -4.11 1.08 34.67
CA ILE A 443 -3.75 1.95 33.54
C ILE A 443 -2.28 1.71 33.14
N THR A 444 -1.39 1.57 34.11
CA THR A 444 0.03 1.30 33.86
C THR A 444 0.22 -0.02 33.12
N ALA A 445 -0.46 -1.09 33.55
CA ALA A 445 -0.39 -2.39 32.88
C ALA A 445 -0.93 -2.30 31.45
N TYR A 446 -2.04 -1.59 31.24
CA TYR A 446 -2.61 -1.38 29.92
C TYR A 446 -1.65 -0.61 28.98
N VAL A 447 -1.01 0.46 29.46
CA VAL A 447 -0.01 1.22 28.67
C VAL A 447 1.19 0.34 28.35
N GLU A 448 1.68 -0.44 29.31
CA GLU A 448 2.79 -1.37 29.09
C GLU A 448 2.44 -2.42 28.01
N MET A 449 1.22 -2.96 28.03
CA MET A 449 0.74 -3.87 26.99
C MET A 449 0.72 -3.21 25.62
N LEU A 450 0.22 -1.98 25.50
CA LEU A 450 0.23 -1.23 24.24
C LEU A 450 1.65 -1.07 23.69
N VAL A 451 2.61 -0.72 24.55
CA VAL A 451 4.02 -0.57 24.16
C VAL A 451 4.59 -1.93 23.71
N ARG A 452 4.42 -2.99 24.50
CA ARG A 452 4.90 -4.34 24.17
C ARG A 452 4.29 -4.85 22.86
N SER A 453 2.98 -4.71 22.68
CA SER A 453 2.28 -5.07 21.45
C SER A 453 2.76 -4.25 20.26
N THR A 454 3.07 -2.97 20.44
CA THR A 454 3.55 -2.10 19.36
C THR A 454 4.95 -2.53 18.92
N VAL A 455 5.85 -2.77 19.89
CA VAL A 455 7.20 -3.28 19.60
C VAL A 455 7.13 -4.62 18.86
N ARG A 456 6.31 -5.57 19.34
CA ARG A 456 6.11 -6.87 18.68
C ARG A 456 5.56 -6.70 17.26
N ALA A 457 4.55 -5.84 17.08
CA ALA A 457 3.95 -5.57 15.78
C ALA A 457 4.97 -5.00 14.79
N VAL A 458 5.80 -4.04 15.21
CA VAL A 458 6.82 -3.42 14.36
C VAL A 458 7.96 -4.39 14.03
N MET A 459 8.40 -5.20 14.99
CA MET A 459 9.57 -6.08 14.82
C MET A 459 9.26 -7.41 14.14
N GLY A 460 8.08 -7.97 14.35
CA GLY A 460 7.75 -9.34 13.94
C GLY A 460 6.64 -9.46 12.90
N PHE A 461 5.93 -8.37 12.59
CA PHE A 461 4.73 -8.42 11.76
C PHE A 461 4.67 -7.28 10.75
N THR A 462 3.83 -7.45 9.73
CA THR A 462 3.81 -6.59 8.54
C THR A 462 2.67 -5.58 8.53
N TRP A 463 1.63 -5.75 9.36
CA TRP A 463 0.39 -4.97 9.23
C TRP A 463 0.59 -3.45 9.39
N ILE A 464 1.50 -2.99 10.26
CA ILE A 464 1.82 -1.55 10.40
C ILE A 464 2.44 -1.02 9.12
N ALA A 465 3.41 -1.76 8.54
CA ALA A 465 4.08 -1.37 7.31
C ALA A 465 3.11 -1.38 6.12
N VAL A 466 2.24 -2.39 6.03
CA VAL A 466 1.18 -2.47 5.00
C VAL A 466 0.19 -1.31 5.16
N LEU A 467 -0.32 -1.07 6.37
CA LEU A 467 -1.24 0.03 6.65
C LEU A 467 -0.62 1.38 6.27
N PHE A 468 0.63 1.62 6.68
CA PHE A 468 1.36 2.84 6.32
C PHE A 468 1.50 2.98 4.80
N GLY A 469 1.85 1.90 4.09
CA GLY A 469 1.92 1.87 2.64
C GLY A 469 0.57 2.22 1.98
N LEU A 470 -0.54 1.70 2.50
CA LEU A 470 -1.88 2.02 2.00
C LEU A 470 -2.26 3.48 2.26
N VAL A 471 -1.89 4.04 3.42
CA VAL A 471 -2.13 5.46 3.75
C VAL A 471 -1.33 6.37 2.83
N VAL A 472 -0.05 6.06 2.59
CA VAL A 472 0.79 6.81 1.63
C VAL A 472 0.23 6.69 0.21
N PHE A 473 -0.19 5.49 -0.20
CA PHE A 473 -0.80 5.27 -1.51
C PHE A 473 -2.08 6.07 -1.69
N PHE A 474 -2.96 6.09 -0.68
CA PHE A 474 -4.13 6.95 -0.66
C PHE A 474 -3.74 8.43 -0.79
N ALA A 475 -2.84 8.92 0.06
CA ALA A 475 -2.46 10.33 0.10
C ALA A 475 -1.76 10.83 -1.17
N LYS A 476 -1.02 9.96 -1.88
CA LYS A 476 -0.22 10.34 -3.06
C LYS A 476 -0.86 10.01 -4.39
N CYS A 477 -1.72 8.99 -4.46
CA CYS A 477 -2.20 8.45 -5.73
C CYS A 477 -3.72 8.46 -5.87
N ILE A 478 -4.47 8.76 -4.81
CA ILE A 478 -5.94 8.70 -4.82
C ILE A 478 -6.53 10.08 -4.56
N SER A 479 -7.30 10.58 -5.53
CA SER A 479 -8.18 11.73 -5.32
C SER A 479 -9.46 11.26 -4.61
N ALA A 480 -9.66 11.66 -3.35
CA ALA A 480 -10.76 11.16 -2.52
C ALA A 480 -12.16 11.55 -3.06
N ASP A 481 -12.27 12.71 -3.69
CA ASP A 481 -13.46 13.22 -4.38
C ASP A 481 -13.88 12.33 -5.57
N ARG A 482 -12.92 11.63 -6.19
CA ARG A 482 -13.16 10.69 -7.30
C ARG A 482 -13.55 9.28 -6.85
N LEU A 483 -13.47 8.97 -5.56
CA LEU A 483 -14.00 7.71 -5.03
C LEU A 483 -15.51 7.80 -4.85
N ASP A 484 -16.23 6.78 -5.30
CA ASP A 484 -17.65 6.68 -5.03
C ASP A 484 -17.91 6.63 -3.50
N LEU A 485 -19.10 7.07 -3.10
CA LEU A 485 -19.41 7.27 -1.69
C LEU A 485 -19.34 5.97 -0.88
N ARG A 486 -19.71 4.82 -1.47
CA ARG A 486 -19.69 3.53 -0.77
C ARG A 486 -18.25 3.06 -0.57
N SER A 487 -17.39 3.21 -1.57
CA SER A 487 -15.95 3.00 -1.43
C SER A 487 -15.34 3.84 -0.31
N ARG A 488 -15.72 5.11 -0.18
CA ARG A 488 -15.24 5.98 0.91
C ARG A 488 -15.70 5.52 2.29
N VAL A 489 -17.00 5.24 2.46
CA VAL A 489 -17.56 4.75 3.74
C VAL A 489 -16.82 3.50 4.19
N LEU A 490 -16.67 2.52 3.31
CA LEU A 490 -16.03 1.25 3.64
C LEU A 490 -14.52 1.41 3.87
N LEU A 491 -13.83 2.23 3.09
CA LEU A 491 -12.41 2.54 3.27
C LEU A 491 -12.15 3.18 4.64
N TYR A 492 -12.94 4.20 5.00
CA TYR A 492 -12.79 4.89 6.29
C TYR A 492 -13.17 4.00 7.46
N ALA A 493 -14.20 3.17 7.31
CA ALA A 493 -14.58 2.19 8.32
C ALA A 493 -13.47 1.16 8.54
N ALA A 494 -12.87 0.61 7.48
CA ALA A 494 -11.78 -0.36 7.58
C ALA A 494 -10.54 0.24 8.25
N PHE A 495 -10.10 1.43 7.82
CA PHE A 495 -8.98 2.15 8.44
C PHE A 495 -9.23 2.43 9.93
N THR A 496 -10.38 3.03 10.24
CA THR A 496 -10.73 3.41 11.62
C THR A 496 -10.87 2.17 12.51
N SER A 497 -11.34 1.05 11.96
CA SER A 497 -11.46 -0.20 12.72
C SER A 497 -10.11 -0.80 13.08
N ILE A 498 -9.09 -0.71 12.21
CA ILE A 498 -7.73 -1.14 12.58
C ILE A 498 -7.25 -0.33 13.79
N CYS A 499 -7.37 1.01 13.73
CA CYS A 499 -6.96 1.88 14.83
C CYS A 499 -7.78 1.63 16.11
N ALA A 500 -9.11 1.59 16.02
CA ALA A 500 -9.99 1.41 17.16
C ALA A 500 -9.81 0.02 17.80
N LYS A 501 -9.74 -1.04 16.99
CA LYS A 501 -9.48 -2.40 17.48
C LYS A 501 -8.12 -2.47 18.16
N TYR A 502 -7.08 -1.85 17.59
CA TYR A 502 -5.75 -1.91 18.19
C TYR A 502 -5.69 -1.20 19.54
N VAL A 503 -6.39 -0.07 19.69
CA VAL A 503 -6.50 0.60 21.00
C VAL A 503 -7.27 -0.30 21.97
N VAL A 504 -8.43 -0.82 21.58
CA VAL A 504 -9.22 -1.69 22.46
C VAL A 504 -8.44 -2.97 22.78
N PHE A 505 -8.16 -3.81 21.80
CA PHE A 505 -7.44 -5.06 22.00
C PHE A 505 -6.20 -5.10 21.09
N PRO A 506 -4.98 -4.81 21.61
CA PRO A 506 -3.77 -4.57 20.83
C PRO A 506 -3.13 -5.86 20.30
N HIS A 507 -3.92 -6.62 19.54
CA HIS A 507 -3.50 -7.74 18.74
C HIS A 507 -2.37 -7.31 17.79
N TYR A 508 -1.19 -7.85 18.01
CA TYR A 508 0.03 -7.45 17.30
C TYR A 508 0.29 -8.23 16.00
N GLU A 509 -0.36 -9.38 15.80
CA GLU A 509 -0.15 -10.22 14.62
C GLU A 509 -0.88 -9.71 13.37
N THR A 510 -0.28 -9.84 12.19
CA THR A 510 -0.89 -9.39 10.93
C THR A 510 -2.25 -10.05 10.64
N ARG A 511 -2.45 -11.32 11.01
CA ARG A 511 -3.67 -12.09 10.71
C ARG A 511 -4.96 -11.45 11.23
N PHE A 512 -4.90 -10.72 12.36
CA PHE A 512 -6.06 -10.06 12.96
C PHE A 512 -6.51 -8.79 12.21
N HIS A 513 -5.62 -8.25 11.37
CA HIS A 513 -5.85 -7.04 10.57
C HIS A 513 -6.04 -7.33 9.08
N LEU A 514 -5.71 -8.54 8.65
CA LEU A 514 -5.78 -9.02 7.27
C LEU A 514 -7.05 -8.61 6.52
N PRO A 515 -8.29 -8.88 6.98
CA PRO A 515 -9.48 -8.56 6.20
C PRO A 515 -9.61 -7.07 5.92
N TYR A 516 -9.27 -6.21 6.90
CA TYR A 516 -9.37 -4.77 6.77
C TYR A 516 -8.31 -4.22 5.81
N LEU A 517 -7.08 -4.72 5.90
CA LEU A 517 -6.00 -4.38 4.97
C LEU A 517 -6.38 -4.78 3.54
N VAL A 518 -6.95 -5.98 3.35
CA VAL A 518 -7.39 -6.46 2.03
C VAL A 518 -8.51 -5.58 1.48
N ILE A 519 -9.53 -5.25 2.28
CA ILE A 519 -10.61 -4.34 1.88
C ILE A 519 -10.05 -2.98 1.43
N MET A 520 -9.17 -2.39 2.24
CA MET A 520 -8.53 -1.11 1.91
C MET A 520 -7.73 -1.21 0.61
N GLY A 521 -6.85 -2.20 0.48
CA GLY A 521 -6.02 -2.38 -0.71
C GLY A 521 -6.82 -2.57 -1.99
N MET A 522 -7.92 -3.34 -1.93
CA MET A 522 -8.81 -3.56 -3.07
C MET A 522 -9.53 -2.28 -3.50
N ILE A 523 -10.07 -1.52 -2.55
CA ILE A 523 -10.72 -0.22 -2.84
C ILE A 523 -9.72 0.75 -3.48
N LEU A 524 -8.51 0.85 -2.93
CA LEU A 524 -7.48 1.77 -3.42
C LEU A 524 -6.98 1.33 -4.80
N LEU A 525 -6.78 0.04 -5.04
CA LEU A 525 -6.36 -0.50 -6.34
C LEU A 525 -7.39 -0.19 -7.44
N VAL A 526 -8.67 -0.45 -7.17
CA VAL A 526 -9.76 -0.17 -8.12
C VAL A 526 -9.92 1.34 -8.32
N GLY A 527 -9.85 2.11 -7.25
CA GLY A 527 -9.93 3.58 -7.28
C GLY A 527 -8.83 4.18 -8.15
N TRP A 528 -7.58 3.72 -7.97
CA TRP A 528 -6.44 4.14 -8.78
C TRP A 528 -6.63 3.78 -10.24
N HIS A 529 -7.02 2.53 -10.54
CA HIS A 529 -7.27 2.09 -11.91
C HIS A 529 -8.27 2.99 -12.64
N ARG A 530 -9.43 3.26 -11.99
CA ARG A 530 -10.46 4.14 -12.55
C ARG A 530 -9.96 5.55 -12.81
N GLN A 531 -9.13 6.09 -11.93
CA GLN A 531 -8.56 7.44 -12.09
C GLN A 531 -7.55 7.50 -13.25
N GLN A 532 -6.79 6.44 -13.48
CA GLN A 532 -5.87 6.36 -14.63
C GLN A 532 -6.62 6.21 -15.95
N THR A 533 -7.66 5.39 -15.99
CA THR A 533 -8.46 5.20 -17.22
C THR A 533 -9.31 6.41 -17.58
N ALA A 534 -9.72 7.23 -16.61
CA ALA A 534 -10.48 8.46 -16.86
C ALA A 534 -9.60 9.65 -17.27
N ALA A 535 -8.27 9.55 -17.10
CA ALA A 535 -7.30 10.58 -17.50
C ALA A 535 -6.72 10.33 -18.91
N GLN A 536 -6.97 9.15 -19.47
CA GLN A 536 -6.67 8.77 -20.86
C GLN A 536 -7.90 9.01 -21.72
#